data_AF-A0A0Q5XP33-F1
#
_entry.id   AF-A0A0Q5XP33-F1
#
_cell.length_a   1.000
_cell.length_b   1.000
_cell.length_c   1.000
_cell.angle_alpha   90.00
_cell.angle_beta   90.00
_cell.angle_gamma   90.00
#
_symmetry.space_group_name_H-M   'P 1'
#
loop_
_entity.id
_entity.type
_entity.pdbx_description
1 polymer ?
#
loop_
_entity_poly.entity_id
_entity_poly.type
_entity_poly.pdbx_seq_one_letter_code
_entity_poly.pdbx_strand_id
1 'polypeptide(L)'
;MLLALGWTNPRIAGALGVTLPTLHKYYFYELRSRDVARDRMEARRIELAWELSEKGNVGALKEFGKLVERSDRMEVEREMATTPKPETPPQPERVGKKILTERQAIDADADLMAELEQEANQHARH
;
A
#
# COMPACT_ATOMS: atom_id res chain seq x y z
N MET A 1 3.10 -18.08 19.79
CA MET A 1 1.67 -18.04 19.39
C MET A 1 1.03 -16.67 19.57
N LEU A 2 1.10 -16.02 20.74
CA LEU A 2 0.47 -14.71 20.97
C LEU A 2 0.99 -13.60 20.03
N LEU A 3 2.29 -13.64 19.70
CA LEU A 3 2.89 -12.74 18.72
C LEU A 3 2.34 -12.94 17.30
N ALA A 4 2.16 -14.20 16.89
CA ALA A 4 1.61 -14.56 15.59
C ALA A 4 0.16 -14.06 15.42
N LEU A 5 -0.60 -13.99 16.52
CA LEU A 5 -1.96 -13.46 16.54
C LEU A 5 -2.01 -11.92 16.47
N GLY A 6 -0.87 -11.23 16.38
CA GLY A 6 -0.80 -9.78 16.27
C GLY A 6 -1.09 -9.05 17.59
N TRP A 7 -1.02 -9.73 18.74
CA TRP A 7 -1.34 -9.11 20.02
C TRP A 7 -0.34 -8.01 20.40
N THR A 8 -0.82 -7.02 21.16
CA THR A 8 0.03 -5.95 21.69
C THR A 8 0.86 -6.46 22.88
N ASN A 9 2.06 -5.89 23.09
CA ASN A 9 2.95 -6.30 24.18
C ASN A 9 2.30 -6.21 25.58
N PRO A 10 1.49 -5.17 25.92
CA PRO A 10 0.78 -5.14 27.19
C PRO A 10 -0.23 -6.28 27.36
N ARG A 11 -0.94 -6.66 26.29
CA ARG A 11 -1.89 -7.79 26.31
C ARG A 11 -1.16 -9.12 26.48
N ILE A 12 -0.01 -9.28 25.84
CA ILE A 12 0.86 -10.46 25.99
C ILE A 12 1.39 -10.54 27.43
N ALA A 13 1.86 -9.43 27.99
CA ALA A 13 2.33 -9.36 29.37
C ALA A 13 1.23 -9.78 30.35
N GLY A 14 0.01 -9.27 30.18
CA GLY A 14 -1.15 -9.66 30.97
C GLY A 14 -1.51 -11.14 30.84
N ALA A 15 -1.47 -11.71 29.63
CA ALA A 15 -1.72 -13.13 29.40
C ALA A 15 -0.66 -14.05 30.01
N LEU A 16 0.59 -13.58 30.12
CA LEU A 16 1.70 -14.29 30.75
C LEU A 16 1.80 -14.04 32.28
N GLY A 17 0.98 -13.14 32.83
CA GLY A 17 1.05 -12.76 34.25
C GLY A 17 2.34 -12.01 34.62
N VAL A 18 2.99 -11.35 33.66
CA VAL A 18 4.23 -10.59 33.88
C VAL A 18 4.02 -9.10 33.63
N THR A 19 4.90 -8.27 34.18
CA THR A 19 4.91 -6.84 33.89
C THR A 19 5.54 -6.55 32.52
N LEU A 20 5.20 -5.42 31.91
CA LEU A 20 5.76 -5.02 30.62
C LEU A 20 7.30 -4.89 30.63
N PRO A 21 7.96 -4.34 31.67
CA PRO A 21 9.42 -4.33 31.76
C PRO A 21 10.03 -5.73 31.76
N THR A 22 9.40 -6.69 32.46
CA THR A 22 9.83 -8.09 32.48
C THR A 22 9.72 -8.74 31.10
N LEU A 23 8.63 -8.44 30.38
CA LEU A 23 8.46 -8.91 28.99
C LEU A 23 9.59 -8.40 28.09
N HIS A 24 9.91 -7.11 28.16
CA HIS A 24 11.01 -6.53 27.37
C HIS A 24 12.39 -7.04 27.78
N LYS A 25 12.61 -7.36 29.06
CA LYS A 25 13.92 -7.81 29.55
C LYS A 25 14.21 -9.27 29.22
N TYR A 26 13.24 -10.17 29.44
CA TYR A 26 13.46 -11.62 29.35
C TYR A 26 12.97 -12.24 28.05
N TYR A 27 12.00 -11.62 27.38
CA TYR A 27 11.37 -12.17 26.17
C TYR A 27 11.72 -11.37 24.89
N PHE A 28 12.74 -10.51 24.93
CA PHE A 28 13.11 -9.69 23.76
C PHE A 28 13.43 -10.53 22.51
N TYR A 29 14.04 -11.70 22.68
CA TYR A 29 14.35 -12.60 21.56
C TYR A 29 13.06 -13.12 20.90
N GLU A 30 12.08 -13.53 21.71
CA GLU A 30 10.76 -13.92 21.21
C GLU A 30 10.07 -12.76 20.50
N LEU A 31 10.11 -11.55 21.07
CA LEU A 31 9.51 -10.35 20.48
C LEU A 31 10.13 -9.99 19.11
N ARG A 32 11.43 -10.23 18.90
CA ARG A 32 12.10 -10.03 17.60
C ARG A 32 11.62 -10.99 16.53
N SER A 33 11.10 -12.15 16.91
CA SER A 33 10.56 -13.14 15.96
C SER A 33 9.15 -12.79 15.46
N ARG A 34 8.61 -11.60 15.77
CA ARG A 34 7.24 -11.19 15.44
C ARG A 34 6.88 -11.40 13.97
N ASP A 35 7.79 -11.05 13.05
CA ASP A 35 7.54 -11.18 11.61
C ASP A 35 7.41 -12.66 11.20
N VAL A 36 8.32 -13.49 11.71
CA VAL A 36 8.35 -14.94 11.39
C VAL A 36 7.31 -15.74 12.20
N ALA A 37 6.82 -15.19 13.32
CA ALA A 37 5.87 -15.87 14.18
C ALA A 37 4.56 -16.14 13.44
N ARG A 38 4.13 -15.23 12.56
CA ARG A 38 2.93 -15.40 11.74
C ARG A 38 3.10 -16.54 10.75
N ASP A 39 4.21 -16.55 10.02
CA ASP A 39 4.51 -17.58 9.02
C ASP A 39 4.61 -18.97 9.66
N ARG A 40 5.29 -19.07 10.81
CA ARG A 40 5.38 -20.33 11.57
C ARG A 40 4.01 -20.84 12.00
N MET A 41 3.10 -19.95 12.38
CA MET A 41 1.75 -20.34 12.78
C MET A 41 0.94 -20.88 11.59
N GLU A 42 1.00 -20.21 10.43
CA GLU A 42 0.31 -20.70 9.23
C GLU A 42 0.93 -22.00 8.70
N ALA A 43 2.26 -22.13 8.70
CA ALA A 43 2.94 -23.38 8.34
C ALA A 43 2.47 -24.55 9.22
N ARG A 44 2.42 -24.34 10.55
CA ARG A 44 1.92 -25.38 11.47
C ARG A 44 0.45 -25.72 11.22
N ARG A 45 -0.38 -24.75 10.84
CA ARG A 45 -1.79 -24.97 10.51
C ARG A 45 -1.94 -25.82 9.25
N ILE A 46 -1.14 -25.55 8.22
CA ILE A 46 -1.13 -26.31 6.96
C ILE A 46 -0.68 -27.75 7.23
N GLU A 47 0.38 -27.94 8.01
CA GLU A 47 0.88 -29.27 8.39
C GLU A 47 -0.18 -30.12 9.09
N LEU A 48 -0.90 -29.55 10.06
CA LEU A 48 -1.99 -30.24 10.75
C LEU A 48 -3.16 -30.57 9.82
N ALA A 49 -3.50 -29.67 8.89
CA ALA A 49 -4.54 -29.92 7.91
C ALA A 49 -4.15 -31.06 6.96
N TRP A 50 -2.88 -31.11 6.54
CA TRP A 50 -2.33 -32.18 5.72
C TRP A 50 -2.38 -33.52 6.43
N GLU A 51 -1.88 -33.60 7.66
CA GLU A 51 -1.86 -34.85 8.45
C GLU A 51 -3.27 -35.43 8.65
N LEU A 52 -4.28 -34.58 8.86
CA LEU A 52 -5.67 -35.02 8.96
C LEU A 52 -6.25 -35.45 7.60
N SER A 53 -5.80 -34.82 6.52
CA SER A 53 -6.21 -35.16 5.15
C SER A 53 -5.70 -36.53 4.74
N GLU A 54 -4.45 -36.87 5.06
CA GLU A 54 -3.86 -38.19 4.82
C GLU A 54 -4.64 -39.31 5.52
N LYS A 55 -5.26 -39.01 6.66
CA LYS A 55 -6.13 -39.93 7.42
C LYS A 55 -7.53 -40.08 6.81
N GLY A 56 -7.79 -39.49 5.64
CA GLY A 56 -9.08 -39.59 4.93
C GLY A 56 -10.14 -38.58 5.38
N ASN A 57 -9.78 -37.56 6.16
CA ASN A 57 -10.73 -36.51 6.55
C ASN A 57 -10.95 -35.53 5.38
N VAL A 58 -12.05 -35.72 4.64
CA VAL A 58 -12.44 -34.89 3.49
C VAL A 58 -12.65 -33.41 3.90
N GLY A 59 -13.04 -33.13 5.15
CA GLY A 59 -13.15 -31.77 5.66
C GLY A 59 -11.79 -31.09 5.79
N ALA A 60 -10.79 -31.81 6.32
CA ALA A 60 -9.43 -31.33 6.41
C ALA A 60 -8.81 -31.12 5.01
N LEU A 61 -9.11 -32.00 4.05
CA LEU A 61 -8.62 -31.89 2.68
C LEU A 61 -9.14 -30.62 1.98
N LYS A 62 -10.41 -30.27 2.20
CA LYS A 62 -10.99 -29.02 1.69
C LYS A 62 -10.35 -27.79 2.34
N GLU A 63 -10.14 -27.83 3.66
CA GLU A 63 -9.49 -26.71 4.35
C GLU A 63 -8.02 -26.57 3.96
N PHE A 64 -7.30 -27.67 3.74
CA PHE A 64 -5.95 -27.67 3.20
C PHE A 64 -5.92 -26.99 1.82
N GLY A 65 -6.81 -27.36 0.90
CA GLY A 65 -6.92 -26.70 -0.41
C GLY A 65 -7.10 -25.18 -0.31
N LYS A 66 -8.02 -24.72 0.56
CA LYS A 66 -8.22 -23.28 0.80
C LYS A 66 -6.99 -22.58 1.37
N LEU A 67 -6.22 -23.27 2.21
CA LEU A 67 -5.00 -22.71 2.80
C LEU A 67 -3.90 -22.55 1.77
N VAL A 68 -3.74 -23.54 0.89
CA VAL A 68 -2.80 -23.48 -0.23
C VAL A 68 -3.19 -22.36 -1.19
N GLU A 69 -4.45 -22.32 -1.64
CA GLU A 69 -4.94 -21.25 -2.54
C GLU A 69 -4.74 -19.84 -1.95
N ARG A 70 -4.92 -19.69 -0.63
CA ARG A 70 -4.65 -18.43 0.06
C ARG A 70 -3.17 -18.08 0.05
N SER A 71 -2.28 -19.07 0.24
CA SER A 71 -0.83 -18.88 0.17
C SER A 71 -0.41 -18.42 -1.22
N ASP A 72 -0.87 -19.12 -2.26
CA ASP A 72 -0.57 -18.79 -3.65
C ASP A 72 -1.04 -17.38 -4.01
N ARG A 73 -2.25 -16.99 -3.56
CA ARG A 73 -2.74 -15.62 -3.75
C ARG A 73 -1.84 -14.58 -3.07
N MET A 74 -1.35 -14.85 -1.86
CA MET A 74 -0.44 -13.93 -1.17
C MET A 74 0.89 -13.79 -1.91
N GLU A 75 1.41 -14.87 -2.51
CA GLU A 75 2.62 -14.80 -3.35
C GLU A 75 2.39 -13.94 -4.59
N VAL A 76 1.28 -14.16 -5.31
CA VAL A 76 0.92 -13.36 -6.49
C VAL A 76 0.74 -11.88 -6.13
N GLU A 77 0.06 -11.56 -5.02
CA GLU A 77 -0.08 -10.18 -4.54
C GLU A 77 1.28 -9.54 -4.22
N ARG A 78 2.20 -10.32 -3.64
CA ARG A 78 3.57 -9.86 -3.34
C ARG A 78 4.37 -9.61 -4.62
N GLU A 79 4.31 -10.51 -5.58
CA GLU A 79 4.96 -10.36 -6.89
C GLU A 79 4.45 -9.11 -7.63
N MET A 80 3.13 -8.91 -7.67
CA MET A 80 2.51 -7.73 -8.26
C MET A 80 2.93 -6.44 -7.54
N ALA A 81 3.03 -6.45 -6.22
CA ALA A 81 3.49 -5.29 -5.45
C ALA A 81 4.98 -4.96 -5.69
N THR A 82 5.81 -5.97 -5.99
CA THR A 82 7.24 -5.78 -6.30
C THR A 82 7.51 -5.43 -7.76
N THR A 83 6.55 -5.65 -8.65
CA THR A 83 6.69 -5.31 -10.07
C THR A 83 6.60 -3.78 -10.22
N PRO A 84 7.63 -3.10 -10.73
CA PRO A 84 7.58 -1.66 -10.92
C PRO A 84 6.43 -1.31 -11.87
N LYS A 85 5.58 -0.38 -11.44
CA LYS A 85 4.52 0.16 -12.30
C LYS A 85 5.17 0.70 -13.58
N PRO A 86 4.63 0.42 -14.79
CA PRO A 86 5.11 1.06 -15.99
C PRO A 86 5.08 2.57 -15.76
N GLU A 87 6.22 3.23 -16.03
CA GLU A 87 6.41 4.66 -15.81
C GLU A 87 5.24 5.41 -16.47
N THR A 88 4.41 6.02 -15.63
CA THR A 88 3.38 6.92 -16.13
C THR A 88 4.14 8.14 -16.67
N PRO A 89 3.93 8.55 -17.93
CA PRO A 89 4.60 9.73 -18.47
C PRO A 89 4.34 10.93 -17.54
N PRO A 90 5.35 11.80 -17.33
CA PRO A 90 5.29 12.85 -16.32
C PRO A 90 4.04 13.70 -16.57
N GLN A 91 3.17 13.80 -15.55
CA GLN A 91 2.02 14.71 -15.64
C GLN A 91 2.55 16.12 -15.84
N PRO A 92 2.02 16.89 -16.81
CA PRO A 92 2.44 18.27 -17.01
C PRO A 92 2.21 19.03 -15.70
N GLU A 93 3.26 19.74 -15.27
CA GLU A 93 3.29 20.54 -14.05
C GLU A 93 1.98 21.35 -13.95
N ARG A 94 1.21 21.10 -12.89
CA ARG A 94 0.00 21.88 -12.61
C ARG A 94 0.42 23.27 -12.18
N VAL A 95 0.69 24.12 -13.17
CA VAL A 95 0.96 25.53 -12.96
C VAL A 95 -0.26 26.11 -12.22
N GLY A 96 -0.02 26.68 -11.04
CA GLY A 96 -1.10 27.14 -10.15
C GLY A 96 -2.02 28.13 -10.86
N LYS A 97 -3.33 28.08 -10.55
CA LYS A 97 -4.39 28.90 -11.18
C LYS A 97 -4.02 30.38 -11.36
N LYS A 98 -3.20 30.95 -10.47
CA LYS A 98 -2.71 32.33 -10.53
C LYS A 98 -1.87 32.63 -11.78
N ILE A 99 -0.95 31.74 -12.15
CA ILE A 99 -0.05 31.95 -13.31
C ILE A 99 -0.82 31.77 -14.63
N LEU A 100 -1.83 30.90 -14.63
CA LEU A 100 -2.74 30.74 -15.76
C LEU A 100 -3.56 32.02 -16.01
N THR A 101 -4.10 32.63 -14.94
CA THR A 101 -4.86 33.89 -15.06
C THR A 101 -3.98 35.05 -15.51
N GLU A 102 -2.75 35.14 -14.99
CA GLU A 102 -1.81 36.20 -15.38
C GLU A 102 -1.40 36.06 -16.86
N ARG A 103 -1.11 34.85 -17.34
CA ARG A 103 -0.82 34.61 -18.76
C ARG A 103 -2.02 34.91 -19.65
N GLN A 104 -3.22 34.50 -19.24
CA GLN A 104 -4.44 34.80 -20.00
C GLN A 104 -4.75 36.30 -20.06
N ALA A 105 -4.44 37.06 -19.01
CA ALA A 105 -4.58 38.51 -19.03
C ALA A 105 -3.58 39.15 -20.00
N ILE A 106 -2.32 38.71 -19.99
CA ILE A 106 -1.29 39.20 -20.91
C ILE A 106 -1.64 38.90 -22.37
N ASP A 107 -2.12 37.69 -22.67
CA ASP A 107 -2.52 37.32 -24.04
C ASP A 107 -3.73 38.14 -24.50
N ALA A 108 -4.73 38.36 -23.63
CA ALA A 108 -5.90 39.18 -23.95
C ALA A 108 -5.55 40.66 -24.16
N ASP A 109 -4.63 41.21 -23.37
CA ASP A 109 -4.14 42.58 -23.54
C ASP A 109 -3.37 42.75 -24.85
N ALA A 110 -2.61 41.73 -25.27
CA ALA A 110 -1.89 41.73 -26.53
C ALA A 110 -2.83 41.68 -27.75
N ASP A 111 -3.88 40.85 -27.69
CA ASP A 111 -4.89 40.78 -28.75
C ASP A 111 -5.66 42.10 -28.89
N LEU A 112 -6.04 42.72 -27.76
CA LEU A 112 -6.72 44.02 -27.76
C LEU A 112 -5.83 45.14 -28.34
N MET A 113 -4.53 45.15 -27.99
CA MET A 113 -3.57 46.10 -28.57
C MET A 113 -3.41 45.91 -30.09
N ALA A 114 -3.40 44.66 -30.57
CA ALA A 114 -3.31 44.37 -31.99
C ALA A 114 -4.55 44.84 -32.77
N GLU A 115 -5.74 44.72 -32.20
CA GLU A 115 -6.98 45.25 -32.79
C GLU A 115 -6.95 46.79 -32.85
N LEU A 116 -6.54 47.46 -31.77
CA LEU A 116 -6.42 48.92 -31.72
C LEU A 116 -5.38 49.46 -32.72
N GLU A 117 -4.25 48.76 -32.92
CA GLU A 117 -3.27 49.11 -33.94
C GLU A 117 -3.81 48.93 -35.37
N GLN A 118 -4.64 47.91 -35.60
CA GLN A 118 -5.31 47.74 -36.90
C GLN A 118 -6.31 48.86 -37.18
N GLU A 119 -7.11 49.26 -36.19
CA GLU A 119 -8.05 50.38 -36.30
C GLU A 119 -7.33 51.72 -36.52
N ALA A 120 -6.26 51.98 -35.76
CA ALA A 120 -5.45 53.19 -35.91
C ALA A 120 -4.82 53.28 -37.32
N ASN A 121 -4.34 52.17 -37.87
CA ASN A 121 -3.79 52.13 -39.23
C ASN A 121 -4.85 52.30 -40.33
N GLN A 122 -6.10 51.88 -40.08
CA GLN A 122 -7.22 52.11 -40.99
C GLN A 122 -7.67 53.58 -40.97
N HIS A 123 -7.70 54.22 -39.79
CA HIS A 123 -8.08 55.62 -39.64
C HIS A 123 -7.01 56.62 -40.10
N ALA A 124 -5.72 56.25 -40.12
CA ALA A 124 -4.62 57.09 -40.62
C ALA A 124 -4.57 57.23 -42.16
N ARG A 125 -5.45 56.54 -42.91
CA ARG A 125 -5.53 56.59 -44.38
C ARG A 125 -6.71 57.40 -44.93
N HIS A 126 -7.37 58.21 -44.10
CA HIS A 126 -8.42 59.15 -44.51
C HIS A 126 -7.99 60.62 -44.40
#